data_AF-A0A938P906-F1
#
_entry.id   AF-A0A938P906-F1
#
_cell.length_a   1.000
_cell.length_b   1.000
_cell.length_c   1.000
_cell.angle_alpha   90.00
_cell.angle_beta   90.00
_cell.angle_gamma   90.00
#
_symmetry.space_group_name_H-M   'P 1'
#
loop_
_entity.id
_entity.type
_entity.pdbx_description
1 polymer ?
#
loop_
_entity_poly.entity_id
_entity_poly.type
_entity_poly.pdbx_seq_one_letter_code
_entity_poly.pdbx_strand_id
1 'polypeptide(L)'
;MKYFKIYFFFIIALGLIISSCSDLQDDISQPAEVSVHSSQSLVKSSPDFHGKQLVNKKMDDCKRCHQSDFSGGIAGVSCSSANCHPTISVHNENQFNPSSQQFHGKYFKAFNKTMNACSQCHGTTWAGSSISPSCSQCHSTITVHTSNIMNPSSSQFHGKYITGLNWNMAQCRTCHGSNYSGGFSSPTCNTCHNKPGGPESCNTCHGDFGNASRIAPPRALNNAILTSDPAVGAHSKHLFELTLSANTACNECHSVPTNITAAGHFDSTPKAEVKFGTLASGVGTASYNFTDNTCSNTYCHGSFEFNRSASQYPFAYVADKMTGNNYKPVWNKVDGSQGICGSCHGLPPAGHLASTLSACATCHQGVINTAG
;
A
#
# COMPACT_ATOMS: atom_id res chain seq x y z
N MET A 1 -17.67 -32.66 96.48
CA MET A 1 -17.44 -33.58 95.32
C MET A 1 -17.85 -33.04 93.94
N LYS A 2 -18.31 -31.78 93.78
CA LYS A 2 -18.66 -31.21 92.46
C LYS A 2 -17.48 -30.57 91.72
N TYR A 3 -16.54 -29.96 92.44
CA TYR A 3 -15.39 -29.26 91.83
C TYR A 3 -14.25 -30.18 91.39
N PHE A 4 -14.06 -31.33 92.06
CA PHE A 4 -12.99 -32.27 91.72
C PHE A 4 -13.15 -32.88 90.31
N LYS A 5 -14.39 -33.12 89.87
CA LYS A 5 -14.68 -33.64 88.52
C LYS A 5 -14.40 -32.63 87.41
N ILE A 6 -14.56 -31.33 87.69
CA ILE A 6 -14.33 -30.25 86.70
C ILE A 6 -12.83 -30.02 86.50
N TYR A 7 -12.05 -29.99 87.58
CA TYR A 7 -10.59 -29.86 87.49
C TYR A 7 -9.92 -31.09 86.85
N PHE A 8 -10.43 -32.29 87.12
CA PHE A 8 -9.94 -33.51 86.48
C PHE A 8 -10.18 -33.50 84.96
N PHE A 9 -11.33 -32.99 84.51
CA PHE A 9 -11.63 -32.86 83.08
C PHE A 9 -10.75 -31.79 82.40
N PHE A 10 -10.47 -30.68 83.08
CA PHE A 10 -9.57 -29.64 82.57
C PHE A 10 -8.12 -30.13 82.46
N ILE A 11 -7.63 -30.93 83.42
CA ILE A 11 -6.28 -31.50 83.38
C ILE A 11 -6.15 -32.53 82.26
N ILE A 12 -7.17 -33.35 82.01
CA ILE A 12 -7.19 -34.30 80.89
C ILE A 12 -7.26 -33.56 79.55
N ALA A 13 -8.11 -32.53 79.43
CA ALA A 13 -8.20 -31.74 78.21
C ALA A 13 -6.90 -30.97 77.91
N LEU A 14 -6.24 -30.42 78.93
CA LEU A 14 -4.96 -29.74 78.79
C LEU A 14 -3.84 -30.74 78.44
N GLY A 15 -3.83 -31.92 79.05
CA GLY A 15 -2.90 -33.00 78.69
C GLY A 15 -3.07 -33.50 77.25
N LEU A 16 -4.31 -33.59 76.76
CA LEU A 16 -4.60 -33.95 75.36
C LEU A 16 -4.16 -32.86 74.39
N ILE A 17 -4.32 -31.57 74.73
CA ILE A 17 -3.86 -30.47 73.86
C ILE A 17 -2.32 -30.43 73.80
N ILE A 18 -1.63 -30.64 74.93
CA ILE A 18 -0.16 -30.65 74.97
C ILE A 18 0.40 -31.89 74.24
N SER A 19 -0.24 -33.06 74.38
CA SER A 19 0.16 -34.28 73.65
C SER A 19 -0.13 -34.18 72.15
N SER A 20 -1.19 -33.46 71.74
CA SER A 20 -1.51 -33.24 70.32
C SER A 20 -0.58 -32.25 69.63
N CYS A 21 0.12 -31.39 70.39
CA CYS A 21 1.14 -30.50 69.85
C CYS A 21 2.54 -31.13 69.83
N SER A 22 2.80 -32.16 70.64
CA SER A 22 4.11 -32.84 70.68
C SER A 22 4.38 -33.64 69.40
N ASP A 23 3.35 -34.24 68.79
CA ASP A 23 3.50 -35.04 67.58
C ASP A 23 3.64 -34.20 66.28
N LEU A 24 3.48 -32.88 66.37
CA LEU A 24 3.63 -31.95 65.24
C LEU A 24 5.05 -31.38 65.09
N GLN A 25 5.95 -31.70 66.02
CA GLN A 25 7.29 -31.10 66.06
C GLN A 25 8.39 -32.03 65.54
N ASP A 26 8.16 -33.35 65.52
CA ASP A 26 9.19 -34.34 65.17
C ASP A 26 9.23 -34.72 63.68
N ASP A 27 8.28 -34.27 62.85
CA ASP A 27 8.19 -34.61 61.42
C ASP A 27 8.19 -33.39 60.48
N ILE A 28 8.62 -32.22 60.97
CA ILE A 28 9.05 -31.14 60.07
C ILE A 28 10.51 -31.40 59.75
N SER A 29 10.78 -32.37 58.89
CA SER A 29 12.05 -32.36 58.16
C SER A 29 12.20 -30.95 57.59
N GLN A 30 13.28 -30.24 57.92
CA GLN A 30 13.59 -28.99 57.24
C GLN A 30 13.38 -29.25 55.75
N PRO A 31 12.58 -28.44 55.04
CA PRO A 31 12.47 -28.59 53.60
C PRO A 31 13.90 -28.62 53.10
N ALA A 32 14.30 -29.72 52.44
CA ALA A 32 15.62 -29.84 51.88
C ALA A 32 15.92 -28.52 51.18
N GLU A 33 17.05 -27.87 51.50
CA GLU A 33 17.40 -26.61 50.83
C GLU A 33 17.41 -26.92 49.34
N VAL A 34 16.34 -26.53 48.65
CA VAL A 34 16.27 -26.60 47.21
C VAL A 34 17.09 -25.40 46.78
N SER A 35 18.42 -25.55 46.80
CA SER A 35 19.35 -24.56 46.28
C SER A 35 19.27 -24.59 44.76
N VAL A 36 18.15 -24.12 44.23
CA VAL A 36 17.97 -23.79 42.81
C VAL A 36 18.71 -22.51 42.43
N HIS A 37 19.12 -21.72 43.43
CA HIS A 37 19.85 -20.47 43.26
C HIS A 37 21.23 -20.55 43.93
N SER A 38 22.29 -20.59 43.14
CA SER A 38 23.65 -20.38 43.63
C SER A 38 23.97 -18.88 43.65
N SER A 39 25.05 -18.47 44.32
CA SER A 39 25.54 -17.09 44.28
C SER A 39 25.85 -16.61 42.84
N GLN A 40 25.95 -17.53 41.88
CA GLN A 40 26.21 -17.27 40.48
C GLN A 40 24.94 -17.27 39.59
N SER A 41 23.74 -17.44 40.15
CA SER A 41 22.51 -17.55 39.36
C SER A 41 22.13 -16.29 38.58
N LEU A 42 22.70 -15.13 38.92
CA LEU A 42 22.53 -13.89 38.16
C LEU A 42 23.67 -13.59 37.18
N VAL A 43 24.71 -14.44 37.13
CA VAL A 43 25.90 -14.24 36.28
C VAL A 43 25.69 -14.95 34.94
N LYS A 44 25.45 -14.21 33.85
CA LYS A 44 25.10 -14.76 32.52
C LYS A 44 26.10 -15.79 31.98
N SER A 45 27.39 -15.63 32.27
CA SER A 45 28.45 -16.56 31.85
C SER A 45 28.50 -17.84 32.69
N SER A 46 27.88 -17.86 33.87
CA SER A 46 27.92 -19.00 34.79
C SER A 46 27.17 -20.21 34.22
N PRO A 47 27.64 -21.44 34.46
CA PRO A 47 26.83 -22.64 34.24
C PRO A 47 25.53 -22.64 35.05
N ASP A 48 25.50 -21.99 36.22
CA ASP A 48 24.35 -21.93 37.15
C ASP A 48 23.40 -20.76 36.86
N PHE A 49 23.58 -20.04 35.75
CA PHE A 49 22.73 -18.90 35.40
C PHE A 49 21.26 -19.33 35.32
N HIS A 50 20.37 -18.62 36.01
CA HIS A 50 18.95 -19.00 36.11
C HIS A 50 18.28 -19.18 34.74
N GLY A 51 18.66 -18.39 33.73
CA GLY A 51 18.14 -18.53 32.36
C GLY A 51 18.44 -19.88 31.70
N LYS A 52 19.51 -20.58 32.10
CA LYS A 52 19.84 -21.93 31.62
C LYS A 52 18.96 -23.01 32.26
N GLN A 53 18.51 -22.78 33.49
CA GLN A 53 17.57 -23.66 34.20
C GLN A 53 16.14 -23.59 33.65
N LEU A 54 15.84 -22.55 32.86
CA LEU A 54 14.54 -22.35 32.22
C LEU A 54 14.42 -23.07 30.85
N VAL A 55 15.50 -23.65 30.34
CA VAL A 55 15.49 -24.44 29.12
C VAL A 55 14.85 -25.81 29.44
N ASN A 56 13.66 -26.07 28.88
CA ASN A 56 12.80 -27.27 29.05
C ASN A 56 11.52 -27.13 29.92
N LYS A 57 10.94 -25.91 30.00
CA LYS A 57 9.52 -25.66 30.37
C LYS A 57 9.03 -26.20 31.73
N LYS A 58 9.67 -25.83 32.84
CA LYS A 58 9.07 -26.01 34.17
C LYS A 58 9.10 -24.74 35.01
N MET A 59 8.66 -23.62 34.43
CA MET A 59 8.41 -22.41 35.24
C MET A 59 7.31 -22.62 36.28
N ASP A 60 6.45 -23.63 36.10
CA ASP A 60 5.38 -23.96 37.04
C ASP A 60 5.91 -24.37 38.42
N ASP A 61 7.03 -25.09 38.48
CA ASP A 61 7.65 -25.47 39.75
C ASP A 61 8.18 -24.24 40.50
N CYS A 62 8.64 -23.21 39.77
CA CYS A 62 9.12 -21.95 40.33
C CYS A 62 7.99 -21.12 40.97
N LYS A 63 6.73 -21.28 40.50
CA LYS A 63 5.56 -20.56 41.04
C LYS A 63 5.30 -20.84 42.51
N ARG A 64 5.75 -22.01 43.01
CA ARG A 64 5.62 -22.41 44.42
C ARG A 64 6.31 -21.43 45.38
N CYS A 65 7.42 -20.83 44.96
CA CYS A 65 8.17 -19.90 45.78
C CYS A 65 8.05 -18.44 45.28
N HIS A 66 7.93 -18.23 43.97
CA HIS A 66 7.91 -16.91 43.35
C HIS A 66 6.50 -16.34 43.10
N GLN A 67 5.44 -17.02 43.56
CA GLN A 67 4.02 -16.74 43.25
C GLN A 67 3.62 -17.15 41.82
N SER A 68 2.33 -17.39 41.60
CA SER A 68 1.77 -17.78 40.30
C SER A 68 2.02 -16.77 39.17
N ASP A 69 2.18 -15.49 39.52
CA ASP A 69 2.46 -14.37 38.63
C ASP A 69 3.92 -13.92 38.65
N PHE A 70 4.79 -14.63 39.39
CA PHE A 70 6.20 -14.28 39.56
C PHE A 70 6.45 -12.89 40.19
N SER A 71 5.48 -12.35 40.94
CA SER A 71 5.62 -11.09 41.70
C SER A 71 6.59 -11.18 42.88
N GLY A 72 7.14 -12.36 43.17
CA GLY A 72 8.20 -12.58 44.15
C GLY A 72 7.82 -13.52 45.27
N GLY A 73 6.52 -13.68 45.57
CA GLY A 73 6.01 -14.65 46.55
C GLY A 73 6.77 -14.64 47.88
N ILE A 74 7.05 -15.84 48.41
CA ILE A 74 7.87 -16.03 49.62
C ILE A 74 9.37 -15.84 49.36
N ALA A 75 9.80 -15.91 48.09
CA ALA A 75 11.20 -15.70 47.69
C ALA A 75 11.62 -14.23 47.69
N GLY A 76 10.67 -13.29 47.69
CA GLY A 76 10.93 -11.84 47.72
C GLY A 76 11.54 -11.26 46.43
N VAL A 77 11.76 -12.07 45.38
CA VAL A 77 12.38 -11.66 44.12
C VAL A 77 11.41 -11.79 42.96
N SER A 78 10.96 -10.64 42.44
CA SER A 78 10.07 -10.55 41.28
C SER A 78 10.84 -10.63 39.96
N CYS A 79 10.34 -11.47 39.03
CA CYS A 79 10.84 -11.51 37.66
C CYS A 79 10.60 -10.19 36.93
N SER A 80 9.51 -9.48 37.24
CA SER A 80 9.10 -8.23 36.59
C SER A 80 9.63 -6.97 37.29
N SER A 81 10.51 -7.12 38.28
CA SER A 81 11.14 -5.97 38.95
C SER A 81 12.01 -5.15 37.99
N ALA A 82 12.21 -3.87 38.33
CA ALA A 82 13.00 -2.91 37.53
C ALA A 82 14.42 -3.42 37.18
N ASN A 83 14.99 -4.29 38.00
CA ASN A 83 16.36 -4.78 37.89
C ASN A 83 16.48 -6.16 37.21
N CYS A 84 15.37 -6.82 36.90
CA CYS A 84 15.35 -8.16 36.30
C CYS A 84 14.77 -8.11 34.88
N HIS A 85 13.50 -8.47 34.71
CA HIS A 85 12.80 -8.42 33.42
C HIS A 85 11.63 -7.42 33.45
N PRO A 86 11.90 -6.11 33.53
CA PRO A 86 10.86 -5.09 33.66
C PRO A 86 9.85 -5.07 32.51
N THR A 87 10.20 -5.67 31.37
CA THR A 87 9.37 -5.74 30.17
C THR A 87 8.74 -7.11 29.94
N ILE A 88 8.94 -8.12 30.80
CA ILE A 88 8.36 -9.46 30.55
C ILE A 88 6.83 -9.48 30.65
N SER A 89 6.27 -8.60 31.49
CA SER A 89 4.83 -8.45 31.72
C SER A 89 4.06 -7.89 30.51
N VAL A 90 4.76 -7.42 29.47
CA VAL A 90 4.13 -7.00 28.21
C VAL A 90 3.54 -8.19 27.46
N HIS A 91 4.01 -9.41 27.72
CA HIS A 91 3.48 -10.64 27.13
C HIS A 91 2.29 -11.19 27.94
N ASN A 92 1.12 -10.57 27.76
CA ASN A 92 -0.15 -10.98 28.36
C ASN A 92 -1.14 -11.49 27.30
N GLU A 93 -2.29 -12.02 27.73
CA GLU A 93 -3.34 -12.52 26.83
C GLU A 93 -3.93 -11.45 25.88
N ASN A 94 -3.90 -10.19 26.29
CA ASN A 94 -4.49 -9.07 25.55
C ASN A 94 -3.51 -8.38 24.58
N GLN A 95 -2.25 -8.83 24.54
CA GLN A 95 -1.18 -8.19 23.77
C GLN A 95 -1.39 -8.24 22.25
N PHE A 96 -2.22 -9.16 21.77
CA PHE A 96 -2.54 -9.32 20.34
C PHE A 96 -3.91 -8.75 19.97
N ASN A 97 -4.69 -8.25 20.93
CA ASN A 97 -6.00 -7.66 20.67
C ASN A 97 -5.85 -6.17 20.30
N PRO A 98 -6.12 -5.75 19.05
CA PRO A 98 -5.92 -4.36 18.61
C PRO A 98 -6.75 -3.33 19.38
N SER A 99 -7.89 -3.75 19.94
CA SER A 99 -8.76 -2.89 20.74
C SER A 99 -8.27 -2.70 22.18
N SER A 100 -7.41 -3.59 22.68
CA SER A 100 -6.88 -3.53 24.05
C SER A 100 -5.92 -2.35 24.23
N GLN A 101 -5.88 -1.78 25.44
CA GLN A 101 -4.82 -0.82 25.81
C GLN A 101 -3.44 -1.48 25.98
N GLN A 102 -3.42 -2.80 26.16
CA GLN A 102 -2.21 -3.62 26.27
C GLN A 102 -1.75 -4.16 24.91
N PHE A 103 -2.38 -3.76 23.80
CA PHE A 103 -1.99 -4.18 22.46
C PHE A 103 -0.52 -3.85 22.18
N HIS A 104 0.25 -4.83 21.69
CA HIS A 104 1.68 -4.66 21.49
C HIS A 104 2.01 -3.48 20.57
N GLY A 105 1.16 -3.23 19.56
CA GLY A 105 1.32 -2.11 18.62
C GLY A 105 1.28 -0.74 19.29
N LYS A 106 0.60 -0.61 20.45
CA LYS A 106 0.54 0.64 21.21
C LYS A 106 1.81 0.89 22.02
N TYR A 107 2.57 -0.16 22.38
CA TYR A 107 3.87 0.02 23.05
C TYR A 107 4.88 0.73 22.14
N PHE A 108 4.83 0.50 20.82
CA PHE A 108 5.74 1.17 19.88
C PHE A 108 5.59 2.70 19.86
N LYS A 109 4.40 3.25 20.16
CA LYS A 109 4.19 4.71 20.27
C LYS A 109 4.85 5.30 21.52
N ALA A 110 4.78 4.59 22.64
CA ALA A 110 5.31 5.05 23.93
C ALA A 110 6.83 4.85 24.05
N PHE A 111 7.38 3.84 23.38
CA PHE A 111 8.80 3.44 23.46
C PHE A 111 9.58 3.81 22.19
N ASN A 112 9.21 4.88 21.48
CA ASN A 112 9.86 5.37 20.25
C ASN A 112 11.38 5.72 20.41
N LYS A 113 12.00 5.37 21.54
CA LYS A 113 13.44 5.47 21.86
C LYS A 113 14.01 4.27 22.65
N THR A 114 13.24 3.24 23.01
CA THR A 114 13.62 2.22 24.02
C THR A 114 13.22 0.78 23.66
N MET A 115 13.06 0.45 22.37
CA MET A 115 12.95 -0.94 21.92
C MET A 115 14.19 -1.79 22.26
N ASN A 116 15.29 -1.18 22.71
CA ASN A 116 16.51 -1.85 23.15
C ASN A 116 16.30 -2.92 24.25
N ALA A 117 15.26 -2.79 25.08
CA ALA A 117 14.94 -3.83 26.06
C ALA A 117 14.30 -5.06 25.40
N CYS A 118 13.46 -4.87 24.37
CA CYS A 118 12.80 -5.94 23.65
C CYS A 118 13.79 -6.69 22.72
N SER A 119 14.78 -5.98 22.16
CA SER A 119 15.80 -6.58 21.29
C SER A 119 16.71 -7.60 22.00
N GLN A 120 16.77 -7.57 23.34
CA GLN A 120 17.49 -8.58 24.13
C GLN A 120 16.89 -9.98 23.96
N CYS A 121 15.58 -10.07 23.75
CA CYS A 121 14.87 -11.33 23.56
C CYS A 121 14.50 -11.55 22.08
N HIS A 122 14.10 -10.51 21.35
CA HIS A 122 13.67 -10.57 19.95
C HIS A 122 14.81 -10.40 18.92
N GLY A 123 16.04 -10.17 19.40
CA GLY A 123 17.19 -9.91 18.56
C GLY A 123 17.27 -8.44 18.12
N THR A 124 18.49 -7.94 17.88
CA THR A 124 18.74 -6.58 17.41
C THR A 124 18.21 -6.32 15.99
N THR A 125 18.03 -7.39 15.22
CA THR A 125 17.45 -7.37 13.87
C THR A 125 15.97 -7.76 13.84
N TRP A 126 15.36 -8.03 15.01
CA TRP A 126 13.96 -8.47 15.13
C TRP A 126 13.63 -9.76 14.37
N ALA A 127 14.66 -10.55 14.04
CA ALA A 127 14.54 -11.86 13.41
C ALA A 127 14.04 -12.95 14.39
N GLY A 128 13.78 -12.60 15.65
CA GLY A 128 13.40 -13.54 16.69
C GLY A 128 14.62 -14.27 17.28
N SER A 129 14.37 -15.14 18.25
CA SER A 129 15.37 -16.02 18.85
C SER A 129 14.75 -17.38 19.19
N SER A 130 15.48 -18.25 19.89
CA SER A 130 14.95 -19.52 20.37
C SER A 130 13.76 -19.39 21.34
N ILE A 131 13.54 -18.20 21.90
CA ILE A 131 12.49 -17.93 22.89
C ILE A 131 11.49 -16.87 22.44
N SER A 132 11.62 -16.30 21.24
CA SER A 132 10.78 -15.19 20.79
C SER A 132 10.52 -15.22 19.28
N PRO A 133 9.30 -14.84 18.85
CA PRO A 133 8.98 -14.79 17.44
C PRO A 133 9.69 -13.64 16.73
N SER A 134 9.87 -13.79 15.42
CA SER A 134 10.27 -12.69 14.53
C SER A 134 9.07 -11.79 14.25
N CYS A 135 9.31 -10.52 13.93
CA CYS A 135 8.22 -9.65 13.47
C CYS A 135 7.55 -10.19 12.20
N SER A 136 8.33 -10.83 11.32
CA SER A 136 7.85 -11.36 10.03
C SER A 136 6.94 -12.58 10.16
N GLN A 137 6.94 -13.29 11.28
CA GLN A 137 6.01 -14.41 11.52
C GLN A 137 4.55 -13.95 11.57
N CYS A 138 4.29 -12.75 12.12
CA CYS A 138 2.94 -12.19 12.20
C CYS A 138 2.73 -11.03 11.21
N HIS A 139 3.79 -10.31 10.85
CA HIS A 139 3.78 -9.19 9.91
C HIS A 139 4.61 -9.53 8.68
N SER A 140 4.12 -10.42 7.83
CA SER A 140 4.85 -10.91 6.65
C SER A 140 5.36 -9.81 5.72
N THR A 141 4.69 -8.66 5.67
CA THR A 141 5.06 -7.49 4.85
C THR A 141 6.03 -6.53 5.54
N ILE A 142 6.35 -6.70 6.83
CA ILE A 142 7.20 -5.73 7.56
C ILE A 142 8.63 -5.69 7.02
N THR A 143 9.08 -6.79 6.41
CA THR A 143 10.41 -6.94 5.82
C THR A 143 10.64 -6.04 4.61
N VAL A 144 9.57 -5.43 4.06
CA VAL A 144 9.68 -4.43 2.99
C VAL A 144 10.46 -3.19 3.43
N HIS A 145 10.42 -2.86 4.73
CA HIS A 145 11.07 -1.68 5.30
C HIS A 145 12.58 -1.88 5.44
N THR A 146 13.27 -1.67 4.33
CA THR A 146 14.73 -1.63 4.26
C THR A 146 15.21 -0.19 4.23
N SER A 147 16.50 0.05 4.52
CA SER A 147 17.11 1.37 4.38
C SER A 147 17.03 1.93 2.95
N ASN A 148 16.86 1.07 1.95
CA ASN A 148 16.80 1.44 0.53
C ASN A 148 15.38 1.53 -0.04
N ILE A 149 14.33 1.36 0.78
CA ILE A 149 12.94 1.35 0.30
C ILE A 149 12.53 2.65 -0.44
N MET A 150 13.18 3.76 -0.13
CA MET A 150 12.93 5.08 -0.75
C MET A 150 13.85 5.40 -1.93
N ASN A 151 14.83 4.55 -2.26
CA ASN A 151 15.80 4.81 -3.33
C ASN A 151 15.30 4.29 -4.69
N PRO A 152 14.90 5.13 -5.67
CA PRO A 152 14.33 4.68 -6.95
C PRO A 152 15.28 3.79 -7.78
N SER A 153 16.59 3.98 -7.61
CA SER A 153 17.61 3.19 -8.32
C SER A 153 17.81 1.80 -7.69
N SER A 154 17.41 1.59 -6.44
CA SER A 154 17.57 0.32 -5.74
C SER A 154 16.64 -0.76 -6.27
N SER A 155 17.05 -2.03 -6.21
CA SER A 155 16.15 -3.18 -6.40
C SER A 155 15.12 -3.29 -5.28
N GLN A 156 15.41 -2.72 -4.10
CA GLN A 156 14.53 -2.70 -2.91
C GLN A 156 13.55 -1.52 -2.91
N PHE A 157 13.50 -0.72 -3.98
CA PHE A 157 12.58 0.41 -4.08
C PHE A 157 11.12 -0.04 -3.93
N HIS A 158 10.32 0.68 -3.12
CA HIS A 158 8.93 0.32 -2.89
C HIS A 158 8.12 0.20 -4.19
N GLY A 159 8.37 1.05 -5.19
CA GLY A 159 7.67 0.96 -6.47
C GLY A 159 7.85 -0.41 -7.14
N LYS A 160 9.07 -0.96 -7.13
CA LYS A 160 9.38 -2.29 -7.69
C LYS A 160 8.75 -3.42 -6.87
N TYR A 161 8.78 -3.29 -5.55
CA TYR A 161 8.14 -4.25 -4.65
C TYR A 161 6.63 -4.30 -4.87
N ILE A 162 5.99 -3.12 -4.95
CA ILE A 162 4.54 -2.98 -5.18
C ILE A 162 4.16 -3.51 -6.57
N THR A 163 4.98 -3.30 -7.61
CA THR A 163 4.77 -3.96 -8.92
C THR A 163 4.74 -5.48 -8.79
N GLY A 164 5.64 -6.08 -7.99
CA GLY A 164 5.65 -7.52 -7.71
C GLY A 164 4.42 -8.03 -6.95
N LEU A 165 3.68 -7.14 -6.28
CA LEU A 165 2.40 -7.43 -5.64
C LEU A 165 1.19 -7.14 -6.55
N ASN A 166 1.42 -6.94 -7.85
CA ASN A 166 0.40 -6.50 -8.80
C ASN A 166 -0.33 -5.23 -8.32
N TRP A 167 0.44 -4.28 -7.77
CA TRP A 167 -0.06 -3.00 -7.27
C TRP A 167 -1.08 -3.12 -6.12
N ASN A 168 -1.15 -4.27 -5.46
CA ASN A 168 -2.04 -4.47 -4.34
C ASN A 168 -1.55 -3.76 -3.07
N MET A 169 -2.20 -2.65 -2.74
CA MET A 169 -1.87 -1.82 -1.57
C MET A 169 -2.67 -2.16 -0.30
N ALA A 170 -3.52 -3.19 -0.33
CA ALA A 170 -4.42 -3.51 0.78
C ALA A 170 -3.67 -3.82 2.08
N GLN A 171 -2.57 -4.57 1.99
CA GLN A 171 -1.72 -4.88 3.15
C GLN A 171 -0.91 -3.67 3.63
N CYS A 172 -0.63 -2.68 2.78
CA CYS A 172 0.05 -1.46 3.21
C CYS A 172 -0.88 -0.61 4.08
N ARG A 173 -2.17 -0.52 3.72
CA ARG A 173 -3.19 0.26 4.44
C ARG A 173 -3.44 -0.23 5.87
N THR A 174 -3.15 -1.49 6.19
CA THR A 174 -3.35 -2.01 7.56
C THR A 174 -2.47 -1.30 8.59
N CYS A 175 -1.30 -0.80 8.16
CA CYS A 175 -0.35 -0.09 9.02
C CYS A 175 -0.25 1.40 8.67
N HIS A 176 -0.27 1.74 7.37
CA HIS A 176 -0.14 3.12 6.89
C HIS A 176 -1.46 3.91 6.88
N GLY A 177 -2.54 3.33 7.40
CA GLY A 177 -3.87 3.94 7.43
C GLY A 177 -4.63 3.76 6.12
N SER A 178 -5.96 3.81 6.20
CA SER A 178 -6.84 3.62 5.04
C SER A 178 -6.65 4.66 3.93
N ASN A 179 -6.18 5.85 4.29
CA ASN A 179 -5.89 6.98 3.40
C ASN A 179 -4.38 7.27 3.29
N TYR A 180 -3.52 6.33 3.69
CA TYR A 180 -2.06 6.47 3.63
C TYR A 180 -1.47 7.62 4.46
N SER A 181 -2.24 8.19 5.40
CA SER A 181 -1.77 9.26 6.28
C SER A 181 -0.77 8.79 7.34
N GLY A 182 -0.40 7.51 7.32
CA GLY A 182 0.41 6.87 8.36
C GLY A 182 -0.44 6.46 9.56
N GLY A 183 0.25 6.06 10.62
CA GLY A 183 -0.35 5.58 11.86
C GLY A 183 0.64 5.59 13.01
N PHE A 184 0.30 4.94 14.12
CA PHE A 184 1.09 4.94 15.35
C PHE A 184 2.56 4.55 15.18
N SER A 185 2.90 3.74 14.17
CA SER A 185 4.26 3.27 13.91
C SER A 185 4.63 3.27 12.42
N SER A 186 3.84 3.93 11.57
CA SER A 186 4.02 3.91 10.12
C SER A 186 4.09 5.33 9.57
N PRO A 187 5.09 5.63 8.70
CA PRO A 187 5.18 6.93 8.07
C PRO A 187 4.01 7.18 7.13
N THR A 188 3.69 8.45 6.91
CA THR A 188 2.72 8.88 5.90
C THR A 188 3.31 8.74 4.50
N CYS A 189 2.55 8.15 3.58
CA CYS A 189 2.92 8.13 2.16
C CYS A 189 2.62 9.48 1.50
N ASN A 190 1.70 10.25 2.09
CA ASN A 190 1.15 11.47 1.52
C ASN A 190 2.12 12.65 1.54
N THR A 191 3.27 12.53 2.23
CA THR A 191 4.37 13.52 2.12
C THR A 191 4.89 13.59 0.68
N CYS A 192 5.09 12.43 0.06
CA CYS A 192 5.57 12.36 -1.33
C CYS A 192 4.39 12.22 -2.31
N HIS A 193 3.39 11.39 -1.97
CA HIS A 193 2.20 11.18 -2.78
C HIS A 193 1.06 12.10 -2.31
N ASN A 194 1.24 13.41 -2.50
CA ASN A 194 0.35 14.43 -1.92
C ASN A 194 -0.95 14.68 -2.70
N LYS A 195 -1.25 13.88 -3.71
CA LYS A 195 -2.44 14.04 -4.55
C LYS A 195 -3.65 13.33 -3.94
N PRO A 196 -4.88 13.75 -4.28
CA PRO A 196 -6.08 13.03 -3.85
C PRO A 196 -5.98 11.53 -4.20
N GLY A 197 -6.18 10.65 -3.20
CA GLY A 197 -5.96 9.21 -3.34
C GLY A 197 -4.55 8.74 -2.94
N GLY A 198 -3.64 9.66 -2.60
CA GLY A 198 -2.29 9.35 -2.14
C GLY A 198 -1.49 8.56 -3.20
N PRO A 199 -0.81 7.46 -2.83
CA PRO A 199 -0.08 6.63 -3.78
C PRO A 199 -0.96 5.95 -4.84
N GLU A 200 -2.29 5.96 -4.68
CA GLU A 200 -3.23 5.40 -5.66
C GLU A 200 -3.78 6.45 -6.65
N SER A 201 -3.35 7.72 -6.55
CA SER A 201 -3.74 8.75 -7.53
C SER A 201 -3.32 8.34 -8.94
N CYS A 202 -4.15 8.59 -9.95
CA CYS A 202 -3.86 8.22 -11.34
C CYS A 202 -2.51 8.76 -11.82
N ASN A 203 -2.16 9.98 -11.39
CA ASN A 203 -0.90 10.61 -11.76
C ASN A 203 0.34 10.08 -11.02
N THR A 204 0.18 9.09 -10.13
CA THR A 204 1.29 8.32 -9.54
C THR A 204 1.82 7.25 -10.51
N CYS A 205 1.00 6.79 -11.44
CA CYS A 205 1.40 5.81 -12.45
C CYS A 205 1.35 6.39 -13.88
N HIS A 206 0.36 7.24 -14.16
CA HIS A 206 0.12 7.81 -15.49
C HIS A 206 0.40 9.31 -15.53
N GLY A 207 1.34 9.72 -16.36
CA GLY A 207 1.56 11.15 -16.60
C GLY A 207 2.85 11.69 -16.02
N ASP A 208 2.84 12.98 -15.68
CA ASP A 208 4.02 13.73 -15.26
C ASP A 208 4.09 13.87 -13.74
N PHE A 209 5.11 13.29 -13.11
CA PHE A 209 5.35 13.40 -11.67
C PHE A 209 5.70 14.83 -11.22
N GLY A 210 6.21 15.66 -12.13
CA GLY A 210 6.45 17.08 -11.89
C GLY A 210 5.22 17.96 -12.11
N ASN A 211 4.19 17.47 -12.79
CA ASN A 211 3.01 18.26 -13.17
C ASN A 211 1.71 17.45 -13.05
N ALA A 212 0.99 17.70 -11.96
CA ALA A 212 -0.26 17.02 -11.64
C ALA A 212 -1.40 17.21 -12.65
N SER A 213 -1.33 18.26 -13.48
CA SER A 213 -2.34 18.52 -14.51
C SER A 213 -2.13 17.66 -15.76
N ARG A 214 -1.01 16.95 -15.88
CA ARG A 214 -0.72 16.06 -17.01
C ARG A 214 -0.78 14.61 -16.57
N ILE A 215 -2.00 14.06 -16.56
CA ILE A 215 -2.35 12.71 -16.06
C ILE A 215 -2.25 11.63 -17.16
N ALA A 216 -1.60 11.96 -18.28
CA ALA A 216 -1.34 11.04 -19.38
C ALA A 216 0.12 11.15 -19.81
N PRO A 217 0.78 10.06 -20.22
CA PRO A 217 2.24 9.98 -20.29
C PRO A 217 2.91 11.08 -21.14
N PRO A 218 3.78 11.92 -20.55
CA PRO A 218 5.10 12.15 -21.09
C PRO A 218 6.08 11.07 -20.62
N ARG A 219 5.69 10.24 -19.65
CA ARG A 219 6.43 9.07 -19.16
C ARG A 219 5.51 7.86 -19.04
N ALA A 220 5.86 6.77 -19.72
CA ALA A 220 5.13 5.52 -19.68
C ALA A 220 5.56 4.62 -18.49
N LEU A 221 4.80 3.56 -18.21
CA LEU A 221 5.08 2.61 -17.12
C LEU A 221 6.42 1.87 -17.28
N ASN A 222 6.90 1.74 -18.51
CA ASN A 222 8.24 1.20 -18.84
C ASN A 222 9.36 2.26 -18.72
N ASN A 223 9.07 3.44 -18.16
CA ASN A 223 9.94 4.62 -18.06
C ASN A 223 10.29 5.31 -19.39
N ALA A 224 9.72 4.91 -20.52
CA ALA A 224 9.92 5.61 -21.78
C ALA A 224 9.40 7.05 -21.69
N ILE A 225 10.14 8.00 -22.26
CA ILE A 225 9.78 9.43 -22.29
C ILE A 225 9.74 10.02 -23.70
N LEU A 226 10.21 9.27 -24.69
CA LEU A 226 10.23 9.72 -26.08
C LEU A 226 8.93 9.33 -26.76
N THR A 227 8.42 10.21 -27.61
CA THR A 227 7.17 10.01 -28.37
C THR A 227 7.25 8.86 -29.35
N SER A 228 8.45 8.37 -29.68
CA SER A 228 8.67 7.15 -30.47
C SER A 228 8.16 5.89 -29.78
N ASP A 229 8.02 5.90 -28.45
CA ASP A 229 7.33 4.84 -27.72
C ASP A 229 5.80 5.11 -27.78
N PRO A 230 4.98 4.17 -28.26
CA PRO A 230 3.53 4.37 -28.39
C PRO A 230 2.82 4.60 -27.06
N ALA A 231 3.39 4.17 -25.93
CA ALA A 231 2.84 4.48 -24.61
C ALA A 231 2.98 5.97 -24.25
N VAL A 232 3.92 6.70 -24.87
CA VAL A 232 4.02 8.17 -24.80
C VAL A 232 3.27 8.79 -25.99
N GLY A 233 3.74 8.50 -27.21
CA GLY A 233 3.09 8.86 -28.47
C GLY A 233 2.53 10.29 -28.53
N ALA A 234 1.38 10.43 -29.19
CA ALA A 234 0.70 11.71 -29.37
C ALA A 234 -0.26 12.08 -28.22
N HIS A 235 -0.17 11.46 -27.04
CA HIS A 235 -1.08 11.76 -25.91
C HIS A 235 -1.11 13.27 -25.59
N SER A 236 0.06 13.87 -25.42
CA SER A 236 0.14 15.28 -25.06
C SER A 236 -0.46 16.21 -26.11
N LYS A 237 -0.38 15.84 -27.40
CA LYS A 237 -0.97 16.61 -28.49
C LYS A 237 -2.49 16.64 -28.39
N HIS A 238 -3.12 15.48 -28.18
CA HIS A 238 -4.57 15.37 -28.14
C HIS A 238 -5.19 15.93 -26.86
N LEU A 239 -4.52 15.74 -25.72
CA LEU A 239 -5.10 16.06 -24.41
C LEU A 239 -4.87 17.52 -23.99
N PHE A 240 -3.86 18.20 -24.53
CA PHE A 240 -3.45 19.51 -24.01
C PHE A 240 -3.12 20.57 -25.07
N GLU A 241 -2.78 20.18 -26.30
CA GLU A 241 -2.13 21.07 -27.27
C GLU A 241 -2.95 21.28 -28.55
N LEU A 242 -4.24 20.90 -28.56
CA LEU A 242 -5.11 21.17 -29.71
C LEU A 242 -5.45 22.66 -29.78
N THR A 243 -5.32 23.23 -30.97
CA THR A 243 -5.59 24.67 -31.23
C THR A 243 -6.82 24.88 -32.11
N LEU A 244 -7.15 23.91 -32.96
CA LEU A 244 -8.28 23.98 -33.91
C LEU A 244 -9.55 23.28 -33.40
N SER A 245 -9.48 22.65 -32.23
CA SER A 245 -10.61 21.98 -31.58
C SER A 245 -10.40 21.93 -30.07
N ALA A 246 -11.43 21.54 -29.34
CA ALA A 246 -11.29 21.26 -27.92
C ALA A 246 -10.36 20.07 -27.68
N ASN A 247 -9.60 20.11 -26.59
CA ASN A 247 -8.78 18.98 -26.15
C ASN A 247 -9.64 17.73 -25.97
N THR A 248 -9.10 16.60 -26.42
CA THR A 248 -9.80 15.31 -26.38
C THR A 248 -9.79 14.74 -24.98
N ALA A 249 -10.89 14.13 -24.54
CA ALA A 249 -10.93 13.40 -23.28
C ALA A 249 -10.37 11.97 -23.44
N CYS A 250 -9.79 11.41 -22.37
CA CYS A 250 -9.18 10.08 -22.40
C CYS A 250 -10.16 8.97 -22.86
N ASN A 251 -11.45 9.13 -22.52
CA ASN A 251 -12.50 8.19 -22.85
C ASN A 251 -12.88 8.14 -24.34
N GLU A 252 -12.34 9.04 -25.16
CA GLU A 252 -12.48 8.94 -26.62
C GLU A 252 -11.56 7.90 -27.25
N CYS A 253 -10.54 7.43 -26.53
CA CYS A 253 -9.63 6.38 -27.00
C CYS A 253 -9.57 5.16 -26.09
N HIS A 254 -9.83 5.31 -24.79
CA HIS A 254 -9.66 4.26 -23.79
C HIS A 254 -10.87 4.11 -22.87
N SER A 255 -10.99 2.94 -22.23
CA SER A 255 -11.90 2.81 -21.09
C SER A 255 -11.18 3.28 -19.83
N VAL A 256 -11.50 4.49 -19.36
CA VAL A 256 -10.85 5.06 -18.16
C VAL A 256 -11.41 4.38 -16.91
N PRO A 257 -10.58 3.73 -16.08
CA PRO A 257 -11.05 3.07 -14.88
C PRO A 257 -11.48 4.09 -13.83
N THR A 258 -12.50 3.74 -13.03
CA THR A 258 -13.00 4.60 -11.95
C THR A 258 -12.09 4.62 -10.72
N ASN A 259 -11.27 3.58 -10.55
CA ASN A 259 -10.28 3.45 -9.47
C ASN A 259 -9.22 2.43 -9.87
N ILE A 260 -8.13 2.33 -9.09
CA ILE A 260 -7.00 1.47 -9.43
C ILE A 260 -7.34 -0.02 -9.47
N THR A 261 -8.37 -0.47 -8.76
CA THR A 261 -8.79 -1.89 -8.69
C THR A 261 -9.91 -2.24 -9.65
N ALA A 262 -10.32 -1.31 -10.53
CA ALA A 262 -11.35 -1.57 -11.51
C ALA A 262 -10.93 -2.72 -12.44
N ALA A 263 -11.89 -3.57 -12.82
CA ALA A 263 -11.64 -4.67 -13.74
C ALA A 263 -11.06 -4.15 -15.06
N GLY A 264 -9.98 -4.78 -15.55
CA GLY A 264 -9.26 -4.37 -16.76
C GLY A 264 -8.24 -3.24 -16.55
N HIS A 265 -8.08 -2.69 -15.34
CA HIS A 265 -6.97 -1.75 -15.08
C HIS A 265 -5.66 -2.47 -14.76
N PHE A 266 -5.72 -3.42 -13.82
CA PHE A 266 -4.61 -4.34 -13.56
C PHE A 266 -5.00 -5.71 -14.10
N ASP A 267 -4.43 -6.08 -15.23
CA ASP A 267 -4.63 -7.38 -15.84
C ASP A 267 -3.32 -7.93 -16.45
N SER A 268 -3.44 -9.00 -17.22
CA SER A 268 -2.30 -9.66 -17.86
C SER A 268 -1.98 -9.12 -19.26
N THR A 269 -2.67 -8.07 -19.73
CA THR A 269 -2.38 -7.46 -21.03
C THR A 269 -1.25 -6.44 -20.86
N PRO A 270 -0.26 -6.40 -21.77
CA PRO A 270 0.88 -5.51 -21.64
C PRO A 270 0.58 -4.05 -22.02
N LYS A 271 -0.65 -3.72 -22.43
CA LYS A 271 -1.02 -2.43 -23.03
C LYS A 271 -2.46 -2.08 -22.65
N ALA A 272 -2.73 -0.79 -22.41
CA ALA A 272 -4.10 -0.32 -22.24
C ALA A 272 -4.94 -0.59 -23.49
N GLU A 273 -6.16 -1.09 -23.31
CA GLU A 273 -7.09 -1.37 -24.39
C GLU A 273 -7.52 -0.08 -25.07
N VAL A 274 -7.42 -0.04 -26.39
CA VAL A 274 -7.96 1.06 -27.20
C VAL A 274 -9.41 0.74 -27.54
N LYS A 275 -10.33 1.51 -26.97
CA LYS A 275 -11.76 1.45 -27.23
C LYS A 275 -12.24 2.86 -27.54
N PHE A 276 -12.46 3.13 -28.82
CA PHE A 276 -12.86 4.45 -29.27
C PHE A 276 -14.25 4.85 -28.76
N GLY A 277 -14.36 6.10 -28.34
CA GLY A 277 -15.59 6.72 -27.90
C GLY A 277 -16.50 7.10 -29.05
N THR A 278 -17.57 7.82 -28.71
CA THR A 278 -18.61 8.20 -29.68
C THR A 278 -18.10 9.25 -30.65
N LEU A 279 -17.28 10.21 -30.20
CA LEU A 279 -16.74 11.24 -31.08
C LEU A 279 -15.79 10.62 -32.10
N ALA A 280 -14.84 9.80 -31.64
CA ALA A 280 -13.88 9.14 -32.52
C ALA A 280 -14.56 8.21 -33.55
N SER A 281 -15.66 7.56 -33.17
CA SER A 281 -16.41 6.59 -33.99
C SER A 281 -17.63 7.17 -34.71
N GLY A 282 -17.85 8.49 -34.69
CA GLY A 282 -19.13 9.11 -35.07
C GLY A 282 -19.63 8.88 -36.51
N VAL A 283 -18.80 8.33 -37.39
CA VAL A 283 -19.05 8.15 -38.83
C VAL A 283 -18.54 6.81 -39.37
N GLY A 284 -18.03 5.93 -38.49
CA GLY A 284 -17.38 4.68 -38.89
C GLY A 284 -16.82 3.89 -37.70
N THR A 285 -16.28 2.70 -37.97
CA THR A 285 -15.64 1.89 -36.92
C THR A 285 -14.18 2.29 -36.77
N ALA A 286 -13.92 3.23 -35.85
CA ALA A 286 -12.57 3.67 -35.52
C ALA A 286 -11.74 2.48 -35.00
N SER A 287 -10.47 2.43 -35.41
CA SER A 287 -9.57 1.33 -35.09
C SER A 287 -8.14 1.80 -34.91
N TYR A 288 -7.40 1.08 -34.07
CA TYR A 288 -5.98 1.29 -33.83
C TYR A 288 -5.22 -0.01 -34.11
N ASN A 289 -4.19 0.07 -34.95
CA ASN A 289 -3.30 -1.03 -35.26
C ASN A 289 -2.06 -0.94 -34.36
N PHE A 290 -1.91 -1.92 -33.46
CA PHE A 290 -0.80 -1.99 -32.51
C PHE A 290 0.56 -2.38 -33.11
N THR A 291 0.58 -2.91 -34.34
CA THR A 291 1.82 -3.26 -35.06
C THR A 291 2.41 -2.02 -35.72
N ASP A 292 1.56 -1.28 -36.44
CA ASP A 292 1.98 -0.10 -37.21
C ASP A 292 1.84 1.20 -36.42
N ASN A 293 1.24 1.14 -35.23
CA ASN A 293 0.82 2.27 -34.41
C ASN A 293 -0.04 3.28 -35.19
N THR A 294 -0.90 2.79 -36.10
CA THR A 294 -1.73 3.65 -36.96
C THR A 294 -3.17 3.69 -36.49
N CYS A 295 -3.78 4.88 -36.57
CA CYS A 295 -5.21 5.05 -36.41
C CYS A 295 -5.90 4.93 -37.78
N SER A 296 -7.14 4.47 -37.81
CA SER A 296 -7.94 4.39 -39.03
C SER A 296 -9.41 4.57 -38.75
N ASN A 297 -10.15 5.08 -39.74
CA ASN A 297 -11.61 5.26 -39.71
C ASN A 297 -12.09 6.12 -38.53
N THR A 298 -11.26 7.08 -38.11
CA THR A 298 -11.57 8.00 -37.02
C THR A 298 -12.18 9.28 -37.57
N TYR A 299 -13.26 9.77 -36.96
CA TYR A 299 -13.94 11.01 -37.36
C TYR A 299 -12.96 12.19 -37.48
N CYS A 300 -12.17 12.46 -36.43
CA CYS A 300 -11.23 13.57 -36.37
C CYS A 300 -10.11 13.48 -37.42
N HIS A 301 -9.82 12.29 -37.94
CA HIS A 301 -8.80 12.07 -38.97
C HIS A 301 -9.40 11.99 -40.38
N GLY A 302 -10.62 12.51 -40.56
CA GLY A 302 -11.21 12.68 -41.88
C GLY A 302 -12.02 11.50 -42.37
N SER A 303 -12.45 10.58 -41.50
CA SER A 303 -13.33 9.47 -41.88
C SER A 303 -14.80 9.88 -42.02
N PHE A 304 -15.10 11.17 -42.16
CA PHE A 304 -16.47 11.68 -42.23
C PHE A 304 -17.00 11.77 -43.66
N GLU A 305 -18.31 11.57 -43.77
CA GLU A 305 -19.10 11.83 -44.97
C GLU A 305 -20.33 12.64 -44.58
N PHE A 306 -20.50 13.81 -45.18
CA PHE A 306 -21.65 14.67 -44.95
C PHE A 306 -22.51 14.68 -46.21
N ASN A 307 -23.75 14.22 -46.11
CA ASN A 307 -24.66 14.14 -47.24
C ASN A 307 -25.31 15.51 -47.54
N ARG A 308 -25.38 15.86 -48.82
CA ARG A 308 -26.04 17.08 -49.30
C ARG A 308 -27.49 17.16 -48.84
N SER A 309 -28.20 16.04 -48.84
CA SER A 309 -29.61 15.93 -48.43
C SER A 309 -29.85 16.24 -46.95
N ALA A 310 -28.83 16.09 -46.11
CA ALA A 310 -28.89 16.39 -44.68
C ALA A 310 -28.32 17.78 -44.33
N SER A 311 -27.80 18.51 -45.33
CA SER A 311 -27.13 19.79 -45.12
C SER A 311 -28.13 20.95 -45.04
N GLN A 312 -27.88 21.89 -44.15
CA GLN A 312 -28.57 23.19 -44.13
C GLN A 312 -28.13 24.10 -45.30
N TYR A 313 -27.01 23.78 -45.95
CA TYR A 313 -26.45 24.53 -47.07
C TYR A 313 -26.23 23.65 -48.31
N PRO A 314 -27.29 23.10 -48.94
CA PRO A 314 -27.13 22.23 -50.10
C PRO A 314 -26.49 22.91 -51.32
N PHE A 315 -26.54 24.25 -51.40
CA PHE A 315 -25.92 25.00 -52.50
C PHE A 315 -24.39 24.89 -52.49
N ALA A 316 -23.79 24.58 -51.33
CA ALA A 316 -22.34 24.49 -51.20
C ALA A 316 -21.74 23.19 -51.76
N TYR A 317 -22.61 22.24 -52.13
CA TYR A 317 -22.24 20.91 -52.58
C TYR A 317 -22.23 20.84 -54.11
N VAL A 318 -21.13 20.34 -54.67
CA VAL A 318 -21.00 20.00 -56.11
C VAL A 318 -21.17 18.50 -56.38
N ALA A 319 -21.36 17.70 -55.33
CA ALA A 319 -21.64 16.27 -55.36
C ALA A 319 -22.73 15.91 -54.34
N ASP A 320 -23.12 14.64 -54.27
CA ASP A 320 -24.13 14.17 -53.30
C ASP A 320 -23.65 14.21 -51.85
N LYS A 321 -22.34 14.25 -51.63
CA LYS A 321 -21.72 14.31 -50.31
C LYS A 321 -20.39 15.05 -50.34
N MET A 322 -19.99 15.56 -49.18
CA MET A 322 -18.63 16.02 -48.89
C MET A 322 -17.91 14.98 -48.06
N THR A 323 -16.65 14.69 -48.38
CA THR A 323 -15.86 13.67 -47.69
C THR A 323 -14.53 14.21 -47.19
N GLY A 324 -14.08 13.68 -46.05
CA GLY A 324 -12.70 13.82 -45.62
C GLY A 324 -11.75 12.89 -46.38
N ASN A 325 -10.47 12.96 -46.04
CA ASN A 325 -9.40 12.18 -46.68
C ASN A 325 -9.15 10.83 -46.00
N ASN A 326 -9.85 10.53 -44.89
CA ASN A 326 -9.64 9.35 -44.03
C ASN A 326 -8.15 9.06 -43.78
N TYR A 327 -7.43 10.08 -43.33
CA TYR A 327 -6.01 10.02 -43.05
C TYR A 327 -5.71 9.02 -41.94
N LYS A 328 -4.62 8.28 -42.11
CA LYS A 328 -4.19 7.22 -41.18
C LYS A 328 -2.90 7.64 -40.48
N PRO A 329 -2.97 8.49 -39.45
CA PRO A 329 -1.77 8.98 -38.77
C PRO A 329 -1.07 7.86 -38.01
N VAL A 330 0.25 7.98 -37.93
CA VAL A 330 1.13 7.16 -37.09
C VAL A 330 1.25 7.81 -35.71
N TRP A 331 0.70 7.15 -34.69
CA TRP A 331 0.51 7.64 -33.33
C TRP A 331 1.80 8.07 -32.62
N ASN A 332 2.89 7.32 -32.84
CA ASN A 332 4.18 7.57 -32.21
C ASN A 332 5.12 8.45 -33.06
N LYS A 333 4.58 9.11 -34.11
CA LYS A 333 5.33 10.06 -34.94
C LYS A 333 4.85 11.49 -34.67
N VAL A 334 5.53 12.19 -33.77
CA VAL A 334 5.15 13.54 -33.29
C VAL A 334 6.17 14.59 -33.75
N ASP A 335 6.43 14.63 -35.06
CA ASP A 335 7.37 15.57 -35.71
C ASP A 335 6.65 16.70 -36.48
N GLY A 336 5.33 16.81 -36.32
CA GLY A 336 4.48 17.75 -37.04
C GLY A 336 3.98 17.25 -38.40
N SER A 337 4.50 16.14 -38.92
CA SER A 337 4.10 15.63 -40.24
C SER A 337 2.69 15.04 -40.30
N GLN A 338 2.14 14.61 -39.16
CA GLN A 338 0.86 13.91 -39.08
C GLN A 338 -0.37 14.85 -39.05
N GLY A 339 -0.16 16.13 -38.72
CA GLY A 339 -1.24 17.10 -38.47
C GLY A 339 -1.18 18.33 -39.39
N ILE A 340 -0.60 18.20 -40.59
CA ILE A 340 -0.50 19.31 -41.54
C ILE A 340 -1.88 19.61 -42.12
N CYS A 341 -2.22 20.89 -42.30
CA CYS A 341 -3.44 21.31 -43.00
C CYS A 341 -3.58 20.57 -44.34
N GLY A 342 -4.77 20.06 -44.62
CA GLY A 342 -5.01 19.20 -45.78
C GLY A 342 -4.96 17.70 -45.47
N SER A 343 -4.45 17.27 -44.32
CA SER A 343 -4.41 15.84 -43.97
C SER A 343 -5.81 15.29 -43.72
N CYS A 344 -6.64 15.97 -42.92
CA CYS A 344 -7.99 15.48 -42.59
C CYS A 344 -8.99 15.63 -43.74
N HIS A 345 -8.92 16.73 -44.49
CA HIS A 345 -9.76 17.00 -45.67
C HIS A 345 -9.03 17.93 -46.63
N GLY A 346 -9.42 17.93 -47.91
CA GLY A 346 -8.92 18.90 -48.89
C GLY A 346 -9.28 20.36 -48.56
N LEU A 347 -8.61 21.30 -49.21
CA LEU A 347 -8.94 22.74 -49.13
C LEU A 347 -9.40 23.23 -50.52
N PRO A 348 -10.71 23.20 -50.84
CA PRO A 348 -11.83 22.76 -50.00
C PRO A 348 -12.00 21.22 -49.99
N PRO A 349 -12.84 20.66 -49.09
CA PRO A 349 -13.12 19.23 -49.05
C PRO A 349 -13.65 18.70 -50.40
N ALA A 350 -13.43 17.41 -50.67
CA ALA A 350 -14.00 16.79 -51.86
C ALA A 350 -15.54 16.90 -51.83
N GLY A 351 -16.15 17.27 -52.95
CA GLY A 351 -17.61 17.49 -53.04
C GLY A 351 -18.08 18.90 -52.61
N HIS A 352 -17.18 19.76 -52.12
CA HIS A 352 -17.45 21.16 -51.82
C HIS A 352 -17.18 22.07 -53.03
N LEU A 353 -17.92 23.17 -53.15
CA LEU A 353 -17.68 24.19 -54.17
C LEU A 353 -16.24 24.73 -54.11
N ALA A 354 -15.59 24.93 -55.25
CA ALA A 354 -14.24 25.49 -55.30
C ALA A 354 -14.25 26.99 -54.96
N SER A 355 -13.30 27.43 -54.14
CA SER A 355 -13.17 28.83 -53.70
C SER A 355 -11.72 29.19 -53.41
N THR A 356 -11.39 30.48 -53.42
CA THR A 356 -10.11 30.97 -52.89
C THR A 356 -10.11 30.92 -51.35
N LEU A 357 -8.93 30.79 -50.74
CA LEU A 357 -8.77 30.77 -49.28
C LEU A 357 -9.36 32.00 -48.61
N SER A 358 -9.14 33.19 -49.18
CA SER A 358 -9.71 34.45 -48.66
C SER A 358 -11.24 34.47 -48.68
N ALA A 359 -11.87 33.82 -49.66
CA ALA A 359 -13.32 33.71 -49.76
C ALA A 359 -13.90 32.62 -48.83
N CYS A 360 -13.09 31.66 -48.35
CA CYS A 360 -13.54 30.70 -47.34
C CYS A 360 -13.97 31.40 -46.04
N ALA A 361 -13.34 32.53 -45.68
CA ALA A 361 -13.69 33.31 -44.49
C ALA A 361 -15.12 33.84 -44.50
N THR A 362 -15.77 33.95 -45.66
CA THR A 362 -17.17 34.36 -45.76
C THR A 362 -18.12 33.36 -45.10
N CYS A 363 -17.85 32.06 -45.22
CA CYS A 363 -18.70 30.99 -44.68
C CYS A 363 -18.08 30.29 -43.46
N HIS A 364 -16.76 30.20 -43.36
CA HIS A 364 -16.02 29.50 -42.30
C HIS A 364 -15.40 30.47 -41.29
N GLN A 365 -16.21 31.42 -40.83
CA GLN A 365 -15.79 32.39 -39.82
C GLN A 365 -15.33 31.67 -38.54
N GLY A 366 -14.18 32.06 -38.01
CA GLY A 366 -13.59 31.47 -36.81
C GLY A 366 -12.67 30.27 -37.07
N VAL A 367 -12.62 29.73 -38.29
CA VAL A 367 -11.65 28.68 -38.70
C VAL A 367 -10.61 29.24 -39.68
N ILE A 368 -11.06 30.08 -40.63
CA ILE A 368 -10.20 30.77 -41.61
C ILE A 368 -10.43 32.27 -41.46
N ASN A 369 -9.35 33.07 -41.53
CA ASN A 369 -9.43 34.53 -41.43
C ASN A 369 -9.38 35.17 -42.82
N THR A 370 -9.54 36.49 -42.91
CA THR A 370 -9.60 37.20 -44.20
C THR A 370 -8.29 37.18 -45.00
N ALA A 371 -7.17 36.79 -44.38
CA ALA A 371 -5.89 36.58 -45.06
C ALA A 371 -5.76 35.19 -45.70
N GLY A 372 -6.71 34.28 -45.44
CA GLY A 372 -6.63 32.86 -45.78
C GLY A 372 -6.02 32.08 -44.64
#